data_AF-A0A976QLB4-F1
#
_entry.id   AF-A0A976QLB4-F1
#
_cell.length_a   1.000
_cell.length_b   1.000
_cell.length_c   1.000
_cell.angle_alpha   90.00
_cell.angle_beta   90.00
_cell.angle_gamma   90.00
#
_symmetry.space_group_name_H-M   'P 1'
#
loop_
_entity.id
_entity.type
_entity.pdbx_description
1 polymer ?
#
loop_
_entity_poly.entity_id
_entity_poly.type
_entity_poly.pdbx_seq_one_letter_code
_entity_poly.pdbx_strand_id
1 'polypeptide(L)'
;MHSTLKSGGKLYLHTPNKNFILEIIKKNDLIIKQFKEHIAVRDVQHNVNLLIQAGFSDITVKLLSHYNVLRYLHIFSVILFIGKYFKARIFITAKKI
;
A
#
# COMPACT_ATOMS: atom_id res chain seq x y z
N MET A 1 -10.53 11.94 -11.80
CA MET A 1 -11.21 11.35 -10.62
C MET A 1 -11.71 12.41 -9.64
N HIS A 2 -10.91 13.42 -9.29
CA HIS A 2 -11.41 14.51 -8.42
C HIS A 2 -12.60 15.26 -9.06
N SER A 3 -12.49 15.65 -10.32
CA SER A 3 -13.56 16.34 -11.07
C SER A 3 -14.84 15.53 -11.27
N THR A 4 -14.78 14.19 -11.20
CA THR A 4 -15.93 13.29 -11.42
C THR A 4 -16.72 12.99 -10.15
N LEU A 5 -16.16 13.27 -8.97
CA LEU A 5 -16.86 13.11 -7.69
C LEU A 5 -17.69 14.35 -7.37
N LYS A 6 -18.87 14.16 -6.78
CA LYS A 6 -19.63 15.26 -6.15
C LYS A 6 -18.89 15.76 -4.90
N SER A 7 -19.14 17.01 -4.48
CA SER A 7 -18.61 17.50 -3.20
C SER A 7 -19.05 16.58 -2.06
N GLY A 8 -18.14 16.29 -1.14
CA GLY A 8 -18.32 15.30 -0.08
C GLY A 8 -18.22 13.83 -0.52
N GLY A 9 -18.01 13.55 -1.81
CA GLY A 9 -17.83 12.20 -2.34
C GLY A 9 -16.58 11.52 -1.77
N LYS A 10 -16.67 10.21 -1.51
CA LYS A 10 -15.58 9.42 -0.95
C LYS A 10 -14.84 8.66 -2.06
N LEU A 11 -13.52 8.76 -2.05
CA LEU A 11 -12.59 7.94 -2.83
C LEU A 11 -12.06 6.82 -1.95
N TYR A 12 -12.11 5.59 -2.46
CA TYR A 12 -11.49 4.42 -1.86
C TYR A 12 -10.40 3.92 -2.81
N LEU A 13 -9.17 3.83 -2.31
CA LEU A 13 -8.01 3.38 -3.09
C LEU A 13 -7.39 2.17 -2.41
N HIS A 14 -7.15 1.11 -3.18
CA HIS A 14 -6.48 -0.09 -2.70
C HIS A 14 -5.30 -0.39 -3.64
N THR A 15 -4.08 -0.24 -3.13
CA THR A 15 -2.86 -0.30 -3.93
C THR A 15 -1.77 -1.12 -3.22
N PRO A 16 -0.85 -1.78 -3.96
CA PRO A 16 0.31 -2.41 -3.35
C PRO A 16 1.17 -1.41 -2.56
N ASN A 17 1.83 -1.89 -1.52
CA ASN A 17 2.74 -1.08 -0.69
C ASN A 17 4.18 -1.23 -1.18
N LYS A 18 4.81 -0.12 -1.57
CA LYS A 18 6.24 -0.10 -1.99
C LYS A 18 7.18 -0.59 -0.89
N ASN A 19 6.79 -0.40 0.37
CA ASN A 19 7.59 -0.79 1.54
C ASN A 19 7.45 -2.28 1.91
N PHE A 20 6.82 -3.09 1.07
CA PHE A 20 6.76 -4.53 1.25
C PHE A 20 8.15 -5.15 0.98
N ILE A 21 8.91 -5.37 2.05
CA ILE A 21 10.30 -5.85 2.00
C ILE A 21 10.44 -7.18 1.27
N LEU A 22 9.42 -8.03 1.25
CA LEU A 22 9.45 -9.31 0.54
C LEU A 22 9.63 -9.16 -0.97
N GLU A 23 9.20 -8.05 -1.59
CA GLU A 23 9.53 -7.75 -2.99
C GLU A 23 10.94 -7.17 -3.16
N ILE A 24 11.45 -6.44 -2.17
CA ILE A 24 12.81 -5.88 -2.17
C ILE A 24 13.85 -6.99 -1.95
N ILE A 25 13.58 -7.97 -1.08
CA ILE A 25 14.46 -9.15 -0.87
C ILE A 25 14.44 -10.05 -2.10
N LYS A 26 13.29 -10.18 -2.78
CA LYS A 26 13.22 -10.87 -4.08
C LYS A 26 14.04 -10.18 -5.19
N LYS A 27 14.42 -8.91 -5.00
CA LYS A 27 15.25 -8.12 -5.93
C LYS A 27 16.75 -8.42 -5.82
N ASN A 28 17.20 -9.23 -4.84
CA ASN A 28 18.60 -9.67 -4.73
C ASN A 28 18.94 -10.88 -5.64
N ASP A 29 18.26 -11.00 -6.79
CA ASP A 29 18.69 -11.83 -7.94
C ASP A 29 19.06 -13.31 -7.67
N LEU A 30 18.35 -14.01 -6.79
CA LEU A 30 18.54 -15.46 -6.67
C LEU A 30 17.44 -16.32 -7.30
N ILE A 31 16.16 -15.90 -7.37
CA ILE A 31 15.09 -16.86 -7.78
C ILE A 31 13.91 -16.32 -8.62
N ILE A 32 13.44 -15.05 -8.54
CA ILE A 32 12.15 -14.67 -9.21
C ILE A 32 12.17 -13.27 -9.86
N LYS A 33 11.88 -13.20 -11.17
CA LYS A 33 11.71 -11.97 -11.97
C LYS A 33 10.71 -11.00 -11.34
N GLN A 34 11.09 -9.73 -11.23
CA GLN A 34 10.19 -8.62 -10.91
C GLN A 34 8.98 -8.64 -11.85
N PHE A 35 7.76 -8.64 -11.30
CA PHE A 35 6.55 -8.54 -12.11
C PHE A 35 6.56 -7.18 -12.83
N LYS A 36 6.59 -7.21 -14.17
CA LYS A 36 6.59 -6.00 -15.03
C LYS A 36 5.36 -5.12 -14.81
N GLU A 37 4.35 -5.63 -14.11
CA GLU A 37 3.09 -4.95 -13.77
C GLU A 37 3.24 -3.99 -12.57
N HIS A 38 4.34 -4.05 -11.80
CA HIS A 38 4.63 -3.15 -10.68
C HIS A 38 5.43 -1.91 -11.11
N ILE A 39 4.91 -1.18 -12.11
CA ILE A 39 5.48 0.11 -12.52
C ILE A 39 4.97 1.17 -11.53
N ALA A 40 5.90 1.82 -10.82
CA ALA A 40 5.63 2.94 -9.91
C ALA A 40 4.73 2.63 -8.69
N VAL A 41 4.98 1.53 -7.98
CA VAL A 41 4.41 1.30 -6.64
C VAL A 41 4.85 2.44 -5.71
N ARG A 42 3.89 3.08 -5.02
CA ARG A 42 4.11 4.24 -4.15
C ARG A 42 3.97 3.84 -2.68
N ASP A 43 4.70 4.53 -1.80
CA ASP A 43 4.52 4.40 -0.36
C ASP A 43 3.29 5.19 0.12
N VAL A 44 2.97 5.07 1.41
CA VAL A 44 1.85 5.77 2.03
C VAL A 44 1.99 7.30 1.86
N GLN A 45 3.17 7.83 2.12
CA GLN A 45 3.39 9.28 2.14
C GLN A 45 3.19 9.88 0.74
N HIS A 46 3.71 9.24 -0.29
CA HIS A 46 3.52 9.64 -1.68
C HIS A 46 2.05 9.65 -2.08
N ASN A 47 1.29 8.61 -1.71
CA ASN A 47 -0.14 8.57 -2.01
C ASN A 47 -0.92 9.68 -1.27
N VAL A 48 -0.61 9.92 0.01
CA VAL A 48 -1.24 11.00 0.79
C VAL A 48 -0.94 12.36 0.17
N ASN A 49 0.32 12.65 -0.15
CA ASN A 49 0.72 13.91 -0.76
C ASN A 49 0.00 14.14 -2.10
N LEU A 50 -0.09 13.11 -2.95
CA LEU A 50 -0.83 13.20 -4.22
C LEU A 50 -2.32 13.49 -4.01
N LEU A 51 -2.95 12.87 -3.03
CA LEU A 51 -4.37 13.10 -2.72
C LEU A 51 -4.61 14.51 -2.17
N ILE A 52 -3.72 15.02 -1.33
CA ILE A 52 -3.78 16.41 -0.84
C ILE A 52 -3.62 17.39 -2.02
N GLN A 53 -2.60 17.19 -2.86
CA GLN A 53 -2.36 18.01 -4.04
C GLN A 53 -3.54 17.96 -5.03
N ALA A 54 -4.22 16.83 -5.11
CA ALA A 54 -5.41 16.65 -5.93
C ALA A 54 -6.68 17.26 -5.31
N GLY A 55 -6.64 17.87 -4.13
CA GLY A 55 -7.76 18.55 -3.49
C GLY A 55 -8.71 17.64 -2.71
N PHE A 56 -8.19 16.55 -2.13
CA PHE A 56 -8.94 15.71 -1.19
C PHE A 56 -8.59 16.03 0.28
N SER A 57 -9.55 15.83 1.17
CA SER A 57 -9.44 15.96 2.64
C SER A 57 -9.86 14.66 3.34
N ASP A 58 -9.85 14.64 4.68
CA ASP A 58 -10.23 13.49 5.53
C ASP A 58 -9.53 12.18 5.13
N ILE A 59 -8.24 12.25 4.79
CA ILE A 59 -7.48 11.12 4.27
C ILE A 59 -7.14 10.17 5.43
N THR A 60 -7.67 8.95 5.37
CA THR A 60 -7.35 7.86 6.30
C THR A 60 -6.62 6.75 5.58
N VAL A 61 -5.55 6.24 6.18
CA VAL A 61 -4.76 5.15 5.61
C VAL A 61 -4.79 3.93 6.54
N LYS A 62 -5.11 2.77 5.97
CA LYS A 62 -5.01 1.47 6.62
C LYS A 62 -4.04 0.60 5.85
N LEU A 63 -3.13 -0.05 6.56
CA LEU A 63 -2.20 -1.00 5.98
C LEU A 63 -2.70 -2.42 6.22
N LEU A 64 -2.86 -3.18 5.14
CA LEU A 64 -3.38 -4.54 5.15
C LEU A 64 -2.24 -5.55 4.95
N SER A 65 -2.19 -6.55 5.83
CA SER A 65 -1.26 -7.68 5.73
C SER A 65 -1.73 -8.67 4.67
N HIS A 66 -0.79 -9.35 4.00
CA HIS A 66 -1.13 -10.38 3.02
C HIS A 66 -1.45 -11.71 3.71
N TYR A 67 -2.73 -11.96 3.98
CA TYR A 67 -3.19 -13.13 4.75
C TYR A 67 -2.71 -14.50 4.22
N ASN A 68 -2.42 -14.63 2.92
CA ASN A 68 -2.10 -15.93 2.31
C ASN A 68 -0.67 -16.44 2.54
N VAL A 69 0.32 -15.55 2.71
CA VAL A 69 1.73 -15.96 2.92
C VAL A 69 2.03 -16.17 4.41
N LEU A 70 1.24 -15.55 5.29
CA LEU A 70 1.33 -15.65 6.74
C LEU A 70 0.91 -17.01 7.32
N ARG A 71 0.17 -17.86 6.57
CA ARG A 71 -0.18 -19.21 7.05
C ARG A 71 1.05 -20.11 7.25
N TYR A 72 2.11 -19.91 6.46
CA TYR A 72 3.38 -20.67 6.58
C TYR A 72 4.45 -19.96 7.42
N LEU A 73 4.32 -18.65 7.64
CA LEU A 73 5.32 -17.82 8.34
C LEU A 73 4.80 -17.21 9.65
N HIS A 74 3.73 -17.75 10.23
CA HIS A 74 3.10 -17.28 11.47
C HIS A 74 4.09 -17.12 12.64
N ILE A 75 5.17 -17.91 12.65
CA ILE A 75 6.25 -17.83 13.64
C ILE A 75 7.04 -16.52 13.52
N PHE A 76 7.27 -16.02 12.30
CA PHE A 76 8.06 -14.81 12.06
C PHE A 76 7.22 -13.53 12.16
N SER A 77 5.89 -13.60 12.06
CA SER A 77 5.03 -12.43 12.25
C SER A 77 4.92 -11.95 13.69
N VAL A 78 5.28 -12.80 14.66
CA VAL A 78 5.36 -12.47 16.09
C VAL A 78 6.64 -11.68 16.41
N ILE A 79 7.62 -11.64 15.50
CA ILE A 79 8.82 -10.83 15.69
C ILE A 79 8.44 -9.36 15.49
N LEU A 80 8.24 -8.70 16.64
CA LEU A 80 7.60 -7.39 16.86
C LEU A 80 8.12 -6.24 15.98
N PHE A 81 9.30 -6.40 15.37
CA PHE A 81 9.96 -5.38 14.56
C PHE A 81 9.81 -5.54 13.04
N ILE A 82 9.51 -6.75 12.54
CA ILE A 82 9.48 -6.99 11.08
C ILE A 82 8.05 -6.92 10.52
N GLY A 83 7.02 -7.04 11.37
CA GLY A 83 5.60 -6.99 10.98
C GLY A 83 5.18 -5.74 10.18
N LYS A 84 5.84 -4.59 10.41
CA LYS A 84 5.61 -3.35 9.64
C LYS A 84 5.89 -3.52 8.14
N TYR A 85 6.77 -4.44 7.79
CA TYR A 85 7.23 -4.70 6.43
C TYR A 85 6.46 -5.84 5.73
N PHE A 86 5.61 -6.57 6.44
CA PHE A 86 4.71 -7.60 5.89
C PHE A 86 3.35 -7.04 5.42
N LYS A 87 3.14 -5.73 5.57
CA LYS A 87 1.94 -5.03 5.15
C LYS A 87 2.01 -4.74 3.64
N ALA A 88 1.53 -5.68 2.84
CA ALA A 88 1.65 -5.67 1.38
C ALA A 88 0.71 -4.69 0.68
N ARG A 89 -0.37 -4.23 1.34
CA ARG A 89 -1.41 -3.41 0.72
C ARG A 89 -1.68 -2.14 1.51
N ILE A 90 -1.84 -1.04 0.80
CA ILE A 90 -2.28 0.24 1.31
C ILE A 90 -3.74 0.41 0.91
N PHE A 91 -4.59 0.65 1.90
CA PHE A 91 -5.99 1.02 1.72
C PHE A 91 -6.16 2.47 2.17
N ILE A 92 -6.62 3.34 1.29
CA ILE A 92 -6.78 4.76 1.56
C ILE A 92 -8.24 5.14 1.33
N THR A 93 -8.79 5.93 2.25
CA THR A 93 -10.07 6.61 2.07
C THR A 93 -9.83 8.10 2.10
N ALA A 94 -10.40 8.83 1.15
CA ALA A 94 -10.28 10.29 1.07
C ALA A 94 -11.63 10.89 0.68
N LYS A 95 -11.88 12.13 1.09
CA LYS A 95 -13.12 12.84 0.79
C LYS A 95 -12.84 14.02 -0.13
N LYS A 96 -13.69 14.22 -1.13
CA LYS A 96 -13.64 15.43 -1.94
C LYS A 96 -14.18 16.60 -1.14
N ILE A 97 -13.40 17.70 -1.11
CA ILE A 97 -13.83 19.00 -0.62
C ILE A 97 -14.93 19.53 -1.54
#